data_AF-A0A8H6X3K3-F1
#
_entry.id   AF-A0A8H6X3K3-F1
#
_cell.length_a   1.000
_cell.length_b   1.000
_cell.length_c   1.000
_cell.angle_alpha   90.00
_cell.angle_beta   90.00
_cell.angle_gamma   90.00
#
_symmetry.space_group_name_H-M   'P 1'
#
loop_
_entity.id
_entity.type
_entity.pdbx_description
1 polymer ?
#
loop_
_entity_poly.entity_id
_entity_poly.type
_entity_poly.pdbx_seq_one_letter_code
_entity_poly.pdbx_strand_id
1 'polypeptide(L)'
;MRWENVTPFEIPRLLANDDEYRGYRLPAGSVVVGNAWAILHDEVYTLIFCMAHVSLTSPQRVYPDPHTFKPERFLLDGKLNPAVRNTEPAFGFGRRLCPGRHMALSSIRITVVSIFATFDINKAVDERGNVIEPSYEYLSGLVRSEAYLHFTPLMNRSNYSSSAPVPFKCSITPRSQKTIALIQGAAEGEQRL
;
A
#
# COMPACT_ATOMS: atom_id res chain seq x y z
N MET A 1 0.41 -3.64 -2.56
CA MET A 1 0.31 -2.19 -2.87
C MET A 1 -1.09 -1.72 -3.26
N ARG A 2 -1.99 -2.56 -3.82
CA ARG A 2 -3.37 -2.14 -4.17
C ARG A 2 -4.29 -1.95 -2.96
N TRP A 3 -4.39 -2.98 -2.11
CA TRP A 3 -5.41 -3.10 -1.06
C TRP A 3 -5.36 -1.95 -0.05
N GLU A 4 -4.17 -1.63 0.45
CA GLU A 4 -3.95 -0.46 1.30
C GLU A 4 -2.77 0.33 0.70
N ASN A 5 -3.05 1.27 -0.21
CA ASN A 5 -2.00 2.02 -0.90
C ASN A 5 -1.46 3.18 -0.06
N VAL A 6 -0.17 3.47 -0.20
CA VAL A 6 0.57 4.43 0.64
C VAL A 6 0.03 5.86 0.48
N THR A 7 -0.38 6.28 -0.71
CA THR A 7 -0.93 7.63 -0.93
C THR A 7 -2.30 7.55 -1.59
N PRO A 8 -3.39 7.39 -0.82
CA PRO A 8 -4.76 7.31 -1.34
C PRO A 8 -5.17 8.45 -2.28
N PHE A 9 -4.73 9.67 -1.97
CA PHE A 9 -5.03 10.90 -2.71
C PHE A 9 -3.83 11.49 -3.48
N GLU A 10 -2.76 10.71 -3.63
CA GLU A 10 -1.49 11.15 -4.22
C GLU A 10 -0.93 12.43 -3.57
N ILE A 11 0.07 13.01 -4.22
CA ILE A 11 0.53 14.37 -3.92
C ILE A 11 -0.25 15.33 -4.83
N PRO A 12 -0.99 16.30 -4.26
CA PRO A 12 -1.72 17.29 -5.04
C PRO A 12 -0.83 18.01 -6.06
N ARG A 13 -1.38 18.29 -7.24
CA ARG A 13 -0.70 18.98 -8.33
C ARG A 13 -1.32 20.35 -8.54
N LEU A 14 -0.51 21.30 -9.00
CA LEU A 14 -0.97 22.63 -9.35
C LEU A 14 -0.89 22.82 -10.86
N LEU A 15 -1.95 23.34 -11.47
CA LEU A 15 -1.94 23.72 -12.88
C LEU A 15 -1.13 25.00 -13.07
N ALA A 16 -0.18 24.96 -14.01
CA ALA A 16 0.61 26.14 -14.37
C ALA A 16 -0.11 27.07 -15.36
N ASN A 17 -0.99 26.51 -16.20
CA ASN A 17 -1.76 27.20 -17.22
C ASN A 17 -3.22 26.74 -17.16
N ASP A 18 -4.11 27.51 -17.78
CA ASP A 18 -5.47 27.07 -18.06
C ASP A 18 -5.43 25.76 -18.87
N ASP A 19 -6.30 24.82 -18.53
CA ASP A 19 -6.45 23.53 -19.19
C ASP A 19 -7.94 23.20 -19.35
N GLU A 20 -8.25 22.20 -20.17
CA GLU A 20 -9.58 21.66 -20.32
C GLU A 20 -9.54 20.14 -20.17
N TYR A 21 -10.35 19.61 -19.26
CA TYR A 21 -10.50 18.18 -19.09
C TYR A 21 -11.94 17.77 -19.27
N ARG A 22 -12.23 17.01 -20.33
CA ARG A 22 -13.57 16.48 -20.64
C ARG A 22 -14.67 17.56 -20.68
N GLY A 23 -14.38 18.71 -21.30
CA GLY A 23 -15.31 19.84 -21.39
C GLY A 23 -15.37 20.73 -20.15
N TYR A 24 -14.62 20.41 -19.08
CA TYR A 24 -14.48 21.26 -17.91
C TYR A 24 -13.24 22.12 -18.03
N ARG A 25 -13.42 23.45 -17.98
CA ARG A 25 -12.31 24.40 -17.88
C ARG A 25 -11.68 24.31 -16.49
N LEU A 26 -10.36 24.17 -16.46
CA LEU A 26 -9.52 24.14 -15.27
C LEU A 26 -8.57 25.35 -15.33
N PRO A 27 -8.86 26.45 -14.62
CA PRO A 27 -8.00 27.63 -14.64
C PRO A 27 -6.59 27.34 -14.10
N ALA A 28 -5.60 28.11 -14.57
CA ALA A 28 -4.27 28.15 -13.97
C ALA A 28 -4.36 28.39 -12.45
N GLY A 29 -3.53 27.70 -11.68
CA GLY A 29 -3.58 27.72 -10.22
C GLY A 29 -4.59 26.74 -9.60
N SER A 30 -5.36 25.99 -10.40
CA SER A 30 -6.21 24.91 -9.86
C SER A 30 -5.37 23.80 -9.22
N VAL A 31 -5.83 23.30 -8.07
CA VAL A 31 -5.25 22.12 -7.41
C VAL A 31 -5.98 20.87 -7.87
N VAL A 32 -5.24 19.89 -8.39
CA VAL A 32 -5.75 18.60 -8.85
C VAL A 32 -5.23 17.50 -7.94
N VAL A 33 -6.16 16.72 -7.38
CA VAL A 33 -5.87 15.62 -6.45
C VAL A 33 -6.25 14.31 -7.12
N GLY A 34 -5.27 13.40 -7.26
CA GLY A 34 -5.50 12.09 -7.85
C GLY A 34 -6.08 11.12 -6.82
N ASN A 35 -7.30 10.61 -7.03
CA ASN A 35 -7.88 9.62 -6.13
C ASN A 35 -7.46 8.19 -6.53
N ALA A 36 -6.20 7.84 -6.21
CA ALA A 36 -5.65 6.52 -6.45
C ALA A 36 -6.43 5.42 -5.70
N TRP A 37 -6.94 5.71 -4.49
CA TRP A 37 -7.76 4.76 -3.73
C TRP A 37 -9.00 4.33 -4.50
N ALA A 38 -9.79 5.28 -5.02
CA ALA A 38 -10.98 4.98 -5.81
C ALA A 38 -10.64 4.16 -7.06
N ILE A 39 -9.56 4.51 -7.76
CA ILE A 39 -9.09 3.76 -8.96
C ILE A 39 -8.70 2.32 -8.60
N LEU A 40 -8.08 2.11 -7.45
CA LEU A 40 -7.62 0.79 -6.98
C LEU A 40 -8.71 -0.03 -6.26
N HIS A 41 -9.88 0.58 -6.00
CA HIS A 41 -11.03 -0.03 -5.34
C HIS A 41 -12.29 -0.05 -6.21
N ASP A 42 -12.14 0.18 -7.51
CA ASP A 42 -13.26 0.16 -8.45
C ASP A 42 -13.71 -1.29 -8.72
N GLU A 43 -14.90 -1.65 -8.23
CA GLU A 43 -15.50 -3.00 -8.37
C GLU A 43 -15.90 -3.30 -9.82
N VAL A 44 -16.56 -2.33 -10.42
CA VAL A 44 -17.20 -2.37 -11.73
C VAL A 44 -16.83 -1.05 -12.33
N TYR A 45 -16.10 -1.02 -13.46
CA TYR A 45 -15.67 0.22 -14.09
C TYR A 45 -16.85 1.17 -14.31
N THR A 46 -17.14 1.96 -13.28
CA THR A 46 -18.19 2.94 -13.31
C THR A 46 -17.40 4.16 -13.62
N LEU A 47 -17.43 4.54 -14.90
CA LEU A 47 -17.20 5.94 -15.23
C LEU A 47 -18.22 6.73 -14.37
N ILE A 48 -17.84 7.11 -13.16
CA ILE A 48 -18.63 7.95 -12.25
C ILE A 48 -18.87 9.34 -12.87
N PHE A 49 -18.39 9.59 -14.09
CA PHE A 49 -18.81 10.71 -14.90
C PHE A 49 -19.10 10.29 -16.34
N CYS A 50 -20.34 9.89 -16.59
CA CYS A 50 -21.03 10.10 -17.86
C CYS A 50 -22.56 10.05 -17.66
N MET A 51 -23.16 11.21 -17.40
CA MET A 51 -24.49 11.51 -17.95
C MET A 51 -24.40 12.03 -19.40
N ALA A 52 -23.32 11.76 -20.15
CA ALA A 52 -23.21 12.28 -21.52
C ALA A 52 -22.78 11.27 -22.59
N HIS A 53 -21.86 10.33 -22.35
CA HIS A 53 -21.50 9.36 -23.41
C HIS A 53 -21.18 7.98 -22.83
N VAL A 54 -22.24 7.18 -22.65
CA VAL A 54 -22.14 5.73 -22.47
C VAL A 54 -21.62 5.12 -23.77
N SER A 55 -20.34 4.77 -23.82
CA SER A 55 -19.86 3.77 -24.77
C SER A 55 -20.28 2.41 -24.25
N LEU A 56 -21.20 1.76 -24.97
CA LEU A 56 -21.71 0.40 -24.79
C LEU A 56 -20.63 -0.66 -25.02
N THR A 57 -19.57 -0.65 -24.22
CA THR A 57 -18.57 -1.72 -24.17
C THR A 57 -18.51 -2.20 -22.73
N SER A 58 -19.13 -3.36 -22.49
CA SER A 58 -19.23 -4.18 -21.28
C SER A 58 -18.54 -3.63 -20.00
N PRO A 59 -19.26 -3.49 -18.86
CA PRO A 59 -18.64 -3.07 -17.60
C PRO A 59 -17.63 -4.12 -17.14
N GLN A 60 -16.35 -3.89 -17.44
CA GLN A 60 -15.28 -4.76 -17.00
C GLN A 60 -15.10 -4.58 -15.49
N ARG A 61 -15.40 -5.63 -14.71
CA ARG A 61 -15.10 -5.66 -13.27
C ARG A 61 -13.59 -5.61 -13.08
N VAL A 62 -13.06 -4.48 -12.60
CA VAL A 62 -11.61 -4.27 -12.50
C VAL A 62 -11.04 -4.98 -11.27
N TYR A 63 -11.73 -4.86 -10.13
CA TYR A 63 -11.39 -5.55 -8.90
C TYR A 63 -12.65 -6.09 -8.19
N PRO A 64 -13.10 -7.33 -8.46
CA PRO A 64 -14.18 -7.95 -7.69
C PRO A 64 -13.81 -8.03 -6.19
N ASP A 65 -14.71 -7.66 -5.29
CA ASP A 65 -14.47 -7.57 -3.84
C ASP A 65 -13.16 -6.83 -3.48
N PRO A 66 -13.03 -5.54 -3.84
CA PRO A 66 -11.79 -4.79 -3.75
C PRO A 66 -11.39 -4.50 -2.31
N HIS A 67 -12.34 -4.51 -1.38
CA HIS A 67 -12.09 -4.33 0.04
C HIS A 67 -11.54 -5.59 0.71
N THR A 68 -11.56 -6.74 0.03
CA THR A 68 -10.99 -7.98 0.55
C THR A 68 -9.56 -8.17 0.06
N PHE A 69 -8.66 -8.53 0.99
CA PHE A 69 -7.32 -8.99 0.65
C PHE A 69 -7.37 -10.38 0.02
N LYS A 70 -7.30 -10.43 -1.31
CA LYS A 70 -7.25 -11.68 -2.09
C LYS A 70 -6.02 -11.66 -3.02
N PRO A 71 -4.83 -12.09 -2.57
CA PRO A 71 -3.61 -12.15 -3.39
C PRO A 71 -3.78 -12.99 -4.65
N GLU A 72 -4.61 -14.04 -4.58
CA GLU A 72 -4.84 -15.04 -5.61
C GLU A 72 -5.40 -14.41 -6.89
N ARG A 73 -6.08 -13.26 -6.80
CA ARG A 73 -6.60 -12.54 -7.97
C ARG A 73 -5.52 -12.22 -9.00
N PHE A 74 -4.29 -11.95 -8.53
CA PHE A 74 -3.16 -11.59 -9.38
C PHE A 74 -2.52 -12.82 -10.05
N LEU A 75 -3.01 -14.03 -9.77
CA LEU A 75 -2.52 -15.27 -10.31
C LEU A 75 -3.61 -16.01 -11.10
N LEU A 76 -3.23 -16.56 -12.25
CA LEU A 76 -4.02 -17.47 -13.06
C LEU A 76 -3.10 -18.63 -13.46
N ASP A 77 -3.44 -19.84 -13.02
CA ASP A 77 -2.64 -21.07 -13.26
C ASP A 77 -1.16 -20.93 -12.89
N GLY A 78 -0.89 -20.28 -11.75
CA GLY A 78 0.47 -20.04 -11.25
C GLY A 78 1.26 -18.96 -11.99
N LYS A 79 0.66 -18.31 -13.00
CA LYS A 79 1.23 -17.17 -13.74
C LYS A 79 0.51 -15.88 -13.38
N LEU A 80 1.09 -14.75 -13.73
CA LEU A 80 0.43 -13.45 -13.55
C LEU A 80 -0.86 -13.42 -14.37
N ASN A 81 -1.97 -13.07 -13.71
CA ASN A 81 -3.27 -12.96 -14.36
C ASN A 81 -3.31 -11.70 -15.24
N PRO A 82 -3.36 -11.83 -16.59
CA PRO A 82 -3.37 -10.68 -17.49
C PRO A 82 -4.70 -9.89 -17.43
N ALA A 83 -5.77 -10.49 -16.90
CA ALA A 83 -7.06 -9.83 -16.76
C ALA A 83 -7.09 -8.83 -15.60
N VAL A 84 -6.14 -8.92 -14.65
CA VAL A 84 -6.07 -7.96 -13.54
C VAL A 84 -5.27 -6.73 -13.97
N ARG A 85 -5.87 -5.56 -13.74
CA ARG A 85 -5.28 -4.28 -14.07
C ARG A 85 -3.98 -4.04 -13.30
N ASN A 86 -3.07 -3.29 -13.93
CA ASN A 86 -1.84 -2.85 -13.29
C ASN A 86 -2.14 -2.04 -12.01
N THR A 87 -1.35 -2.30 -10.97
CA THR A 87 -1.42 -1.60 -9.67
C THR A 87 -0.51 -0.36 -9.60
N GLU A 88 0.09 0.04 -10.73
CA GLU A 88 0.88 1.27 -10.90
C GLU A 88 0.22 2.56 -10.38
N PRO A 89 -1.12 2.75 -10.41
CA PRO A 89 -1.75 3.88 -9.74
C PRO A 89 -1.38 4.04 -8.27
N ALA A 90 -0.93 2.97 -7.59
CA ALA A 90 -0.41 3.06 -6.22
C ALA A 90 0.87 3.90 -6.09
N PHE A 91 1.53 4.22 -7.21
CA PHE A 91 2.75 5.00 -7.31
C PHE A 91 2.57 6.35 -8.02
N GLY A 92 1.35 6.69 -8.44
CA GLY A 92 1.05 7.96 -9.11
C GLY A 92 0.87 7.86 -10.63
N PHE A 93 0.87 9.01 -11.30
CA PHE A 93 0.68 9.11 -12.77
C PHE A 93 1.60 10.13 -13.46
N GLY A 94 1.89 9.89 -14.74
CA GLY A 94 2.50 10.85 -15.65
C GLY A 94 3.90 11.33 -15.21
N ARG A 95 4.24 12.60 -15.49
CA ARG A 95 5.57 13.18 -15.24
C ARG A 95 6.03 13.17 -13.76
N ARG A 96 5.10 13.01 -12.82
CA ARG A 96 5.36 12.97 -11.36
C ARG A 96 5.06 11.59 -10.75
N LEU A 97 5.02 10.55 -11.59
CA LEU A 97 5.00 9.16 -11.15
C LEU A 97 6.21 8.89 -10.25
N CYS A 98 6.03 8.12 -9.18
CA CYS A 98 7.07 7.86 -8.20
C CYS A 98 8.34 7.31 -8.87
N PRO A 99 9.48 8.03 -8.77
CA PRO A 99 10.75 7.56 -9.34
C PRO A 99 11.30 6.35 -8.56
N GLY A 100 10.97 6.25 -7.27
CA GLY A 100 11.42 5.17 -6.39
C GLY A 100 10.65 3.85 -6.52
N ARG A 101 9.64 3.75 -7.40
CA ARG A 101 8.76 2.56 -7.48
C ARG A 101 9.52 1.24 -7.70
N HIS A 102 10.55 1.26 -8.55
CA HIS A 102 11.34 0.06 -8.86
C HIS A 102 12.18 -0.39 -7.67
N MET A 103 12.81 0.57 -6.99
CA MET A 103 13.54 0.31 -5.75
C MET A 103 12.59 -0.21 -4.67
N ALA A 104 11.45 0.46 -4.45
CA ALA A 104 10.46 0.07 -3.45
C ALA A 104 9.95 -1.36 -3.67
N LEU A 105 9.56 -1.71 -4.91
CA LEU A 105 9.10 -3.07 -5.24
C LEU A 105 10.21 -4.12 -5.02
N SER A 106 11.44 -3.80 -5.39
CA SER A 106 12.59 -4.71 -5.19
C SER A 106 12.90 -4.90 -3.70
N SER A 107 12.94 -3.80 -2.94
CA SER A 107 13.18 -3.81 -1.48
C SER A 107 12.08 -4.57 -0.74
N ILE A 108 10.81 -4.31 -1.04
CA ILE A 108 9.69 -5.04 -0.41
C ILE A 108 9.80 -6.55 -0.72
N ARG A 109 10.10 -6.90 -1.98
CA ARG A 109 10.23 -8.30 -2.39
C ARG A 109 11.35 -9.00 -1.63
N ILE A 110 12.55 -8.43 -1.58
CA ILE A 110 13.66 -9.06 -0.88
C ILE A 110 13.39 -9.15 0.62
N THR A 111 12.82 -8.11 1.23
CA THR A 111 12.47 -8.10 2.65
C THR A 111 11.46 -9.21 2.99
N VAL A 112 10.35 -9.29 2.25
CA VAL A 112 9.31 -10.32 2.50
C VAL A 112 9.87 -11.74 2.30
N VAL A 113 10.61 -11.97 1.21
CA VAL A 113 11.22 -13.29 0.96
C VAL A 113 12.22 -13.65 2.04
N SER A 114 13.05 -12.70 2.47
CA SER A 114 14.04 -12.93 3.53
C SER A 114 13.35 -13.30 4.83
N ILE A 115 12.33 -12.53 5.23
CA ILE A 115 11.53 -12.79 6.43
C ILE A 115 10.92 -14.18 6.39
N PHE A 116 10.26 -14.59 5.29
CA PHE A 116 9.64 -15.92 5.20
C PHE A 116 10.64 -17.06 5.08
N ALA A 117 11.84 -16.79 4.56
CA ALA A 117 12.91 -17.78 4.53
C ALA A 117 13.48 -18.03 5.93
N THR A 118 13.51 -17.03 6.81
CA THR A 118 14.21 -17.09 8.09
C THR A 118 13.30 -17.25 9.30
N PHE A 119 12.10 -16.68 9.30
CA PHE A 119 11.21 -16.61 10.46
C PHE A 119 9.83 -17.20 10.20
N ASP A 120 9.27 -17.85 11.22
CA ASP A 120 7.84 -18.12 11.33
C ASP A 120 7.19 -16.92 12.05
N ILE A 121 6.16 -16.35 11.43
CA ILE A 121 5.39 -15.22 11.98
C ILE A 121 4.01 -15.74 12.36
N ASN A 122 3.67 -15.65 13.65
CA ASN A 122 2.42 -16.10 14.21
C ASN A 122 1.70 -14.97 14.95
N LYS A 123 0.38 -15.12 15.11
CA LYS A 123 -0.40 -14.22 15.95
C LYS A 123 0.09 -14.31 17.40
N ALA A 124 0.01 -13.19 18.12
CA ALA A 124 0.31 -13.20 19.54
C ALA A 124 -0.75 -13.98 20.32
N VAL A 125 -0.36 -14.52 21.47
CA VAL A 125 -1.27 -15.16 22.42
C VAL A 125 -1.28 -14.37 23.73
N ASP A 126 -2.44 -14.32 24.39
CA ASP A 126 -2.57 -13.72 25.72
C ASP A 126 -2.06 -14.68 26.82
N GLU A 127 -2.08 -14.23 28.08
CA GLU A 127 -1.67 -15.04 29.25
C GLU A 127 -2.52 -16.32 29.44
N ARG A 128 -3.68 -16.40 28.80
CA ARG A 128 -4.62 -17.52 28.87
C ARG A 128 -4.51 -18.44 27.64
N GLY A 129 -3.59 -18.16 26.73
CA GLY A 129 -3.37 -18.93 25.50
C GLY A 129 -4.35 -18.62 24.37
N ASN A 130 -5.17 -17.56 24.48
CA ASN A 130 -6.06 -17.15 23.40
C ASN A 130 -5.32 -16.33 22.35
N VAL A 131 -5.65 -16.56 21.08
CA VAL A 131 -5.11 -15.80 19.96
C VAL A 131 -5.60 -14.35 20.00
N ILE A 132 -4.66 -13.41 19.91
CA ILE A 132 -4.93 -11.98 19.78
C ILE A 132 -5.04 -11.65 18.30
N GLU A 133 -6.25 -11.35 17.82
CA GLU A 133 -6.48 -10.93 16.44
C GLU A 133 -5.98 -9.49 16.20
N PRO A 134 -5.11 -9.26 15.21
CA PRO A 134 -4.71 -7.91 14.83
C PRO A 134 -5.91 -7.10 14.33
N SER A 135 -5.98 -5.83 14.72
CA SER A 135 -6.97 -4.90 14.19
C SER A 135 -6.69 -4.55 12.73
N TYR A 136 -7.74 -4.38 11.93
CA TYR A 136 -7.66 -3.84 10.56
C TYR A 136 -7.79 -2.31 10.53
N GLU A 137 -7.82 -1.66 11.69
CA GLU A 137 -7.90 -0.21 11.79
C GLU A 137 -6.61 0.45 11.33
N TYR A 138 -6.77 1.55 10.60
CA TYR A 138 -5.70 2.46 10.22
C TYR A 138 -5.90 3.77 10.95
N LEU A 139 -4.81 4.37 11.41
CA LEU A 139 -4.81 5.78 11.79
C LEU A 139 -5.14 6.63 10.55
N SER A 140 -5.75 7.79 10.71
CA SER A 140 -6.03 8.69 9.58
C SER A 140 -4.83 9.60 9.29
N GLY A 141 -4.53 9.82 8.01
CA GLY A 141 -3.39 10.62 7.56
C GLY A 141 -3.21 10.58 6.04
N LEU A 142 -2.47 11.55 5.49
CA LEU A 142 -2.20 11.71 4.05
C LEU A 142 -1.40 10.57 3.43
N VAL A 143 -0.51 9.93 4.21
CA VAL A 143 0.43 8.88 3.78
C VAL A 143 0.31 7.65 4.66
N ARG A 144 -0.06 6.48 4.14
CA ARG A 144 -0.10 5.26 4.94
C ARG A 144 1.29 4.70 5.23
N SER A 145 1.86 5.02 6.39
CA SER A 145 3.21 4.59 6.81
C SER A 145 3.40 4.64 8.33
N GLU A 146 4.05 3.61 8.89
CA GLU A 146 4.46 3.51 10.30
C GLU A 146 5.64 4.43 10.67
N ALA A 147 6.38 4.96 9.69
CA ALA A 147 7.71 5.56 9.89
C ALA A 147 7.75 6.83 10.75
N TYR A 148 6.60 7.34 11.23
CA TYR A 148 6.53 8.58 12.02
C TYR A 148 6.08 8.40 13.48
N LEU A 149 5.74 7.17 13.91
CA LEU A 149 5.28 6.92 15.28
C LEU A 149 6.38 6.97 16.35
N HIS A 150 7.67 6.89 15.96
CA HIS A 150 8.78 6.76 16.91
C HIS A 150 9.66 8.01 17.09
N PHE A 151 9.48 9.08 16.31
CA PHE A 151 10.48 10.16 16.25
C PHE A 151 10.18 11.47 17.00
N THR A 152 9.02 11.65 17.63
CA THR A 152 8.78 12.88 18.42
C THR A 152 7.84 12.63 19.62
N PRO A 153 8.32 12.71 20.88
CA PRO A 153 7.47 12.65 22.07
C PRO A 153 6.69 13.95 22.34
N LEU A 154 6.82 14.98 21.47
CA LEU A 154 6.35 16.35 21.72
C LEU A 154 5.24 16.85 20.77
N MET A 155 4.73 16.03 19.85
CA MET A 155 3.67 16.48 18.92
C MET A 155 2.36 15.73 19.11
N ASN A 156 1.31 16.51 19.31
CA ASN A 156 -0.06 16.09 19.62
C ASN A 156 -0.63 15.12 18.57
N ARG A 157 -1.42 14.12 19.01
CA ARG A 157 -2.07 13.10 18.16
C ARG A 157 -2.92 13.65 17.00
N SER A 158 -3.23 14.95 17.00
CA SER A 158 -4.09 15.62 16.02
C SER A 158 -3.42 15.96 14.69
N ASN A 159 -2.08 15.85 14.56
CA ASN A 159 -1.33 16.35 13.40
C ASN A 159 -0.65 15.23 12.59
N TYR A 160 -1.26 14.04 12.50
CA TYR A 160 -0.69 12.94 11.71
C TYR A 160 -0.91 13.17 10.21
N SER A 161 0.21 13.38 9.49
CA SER A 161 0.26 13.25 8.03
C SER A 161 0.33 11.78 7.59
N SER A 162 0.40 10.83 8.54
CA SER A 162 0.52 9.41 8.22
C SER A 162 -0.52 8.48 8.85
N SER A 163 -1.02 7.56 8.04
CA SER A 163 -2.05 6.58 8.34
C SER A 163 -1.47 5.16 8.44
N ALA A 164 -0.95 4.77 9.60
CA ALA A 164 -0.40 3.43 9.81
C ALA A 164 -1.46 2.42 10.27
N PRO A 165 -1.29 1.10 10.01
CA PRO A 165 -2.02 0.11 10.78
C PRO A 165 -1.75 0.33 12.28
N VAL A 166 -2.75 0.12 13.13
CA VAL A 166 -2.58 0.26 14.58
C VAL A 166 -1.54 -0.75 15.07
N PRO A 167 -0.60 -0.37 15.96
CA PRO A 167 0.39 -1.31 16.49
C PRO A 167 -0.27 -2.58 17.04
N PHE A 168 0.26 -3.74 16.66
CA PHE A 168 -0.25 -5.04 17.07
C PHE A 168 0.88 -5.95 17.54
N LYS A 169 0.55 -6.91 18.42
CA LYS A 169 1.50 -7.90 18.89
C LYS A 169 1.57 -9.08 17.92
N CYS A 170 2.77 -9.59 17.67
CA CYS A 170 3.00 -10.84 16.95
C CYS A 170 4.13 -11.64 17.60
N SER A 171 4.20 -12.93 17.28
CA SER A 171 5.32 -13.80 17.63
C SER A 171 6.17 -14.04 16.39
N ILE A 172 7.48 -13.84 16.50
CA ILE A 172 8.45 -14.02 15.42
C ILE A 172 9.52 -14.98 15.93
N THR A 173 9.59 -16.16 15.33
CA THR A 173 10.51 -17.23 15.76
C THR A 173 11.40 -17.70 14.60
N PRO A 174 12.72 -17.89 14.79
CA PRO A 174 13.57 -18.43 13.74
C PRO A 174 13.14 -19.84 13.31
N ARG A 175 13.09 -20.10 12.00
CA ARG A 175 12.63 -21.40 11.43
C ARG A 175 13.63 -22.54 11.61
N SER A 176 14.91 -22.22 11.83
CA SER A 176 15.98 -23.23 11.86
C SER A 176 17.17 -22.80 12.72
N GLN A 177 17.94 -23.79 13.16
CA GLN A 177 19.21 -23.56 13.87
C GLN A 177 20.21 -22.78 13.01
N LYS A 178 20.18 -22.97 11.69
CA LYS A 178 21.01 -22.22 10.75
C LYS A 178 20.65 -20.73 10.75
N THR A 179 19.36 -20.41 10.84
CA THR A 179 18.90 -19.01 10.97
C THR A 179 19.40 -18.40 12.27
N ILE A 180 19.31 -19.13 13.39
CA ILE A 180 19.78 -18.65 14.69
C ILE A 180 21.28 -18.32 14.64
N ALA A 181 22.08 -19.25 14.09
CA ALA A 181 23.51 -19.05 13.93
C ALA A 181 23.85 -17.83 13.03
N LEU A 182 23.07 -17.62 11.95
CA LEU A 182 23.24 -16.45 11.08
C LEU A 182 22.99 -15.13 11.84
N ILE A 183 21.90 -15.06 12.63
CA ILE A 183 21.54 -13.87 13.39
C ILE A 183 22.59 -13.58 14.47
N GLN A 184 23.00 -14.60 15.21
CA GLN A 184 24.01 -14.48 16.27
C GLN A 184 25.36 -14.05 15.69
N GLY A 185 25.80 -14.65 14.58
CA GLY A 185 27.04 -14.27 13.92
C GLY A 185 27.04 -12.84 13.38
N ALA A 186 25.89 -12.34 12.91
CA ALA A 186 25.76 -10.94 12.50
C ALA A 186 25.86 -9.98 13.69
N ALA A 187 25.18 -10.29 14.81
CA ALA A 187 25.21 -9.47 16.01
C ALA A 187 26.61 -9.38 16.65
N GLU A 188 27.36 -10.48 16.64
CA GLU A 188 28.74 -10.53 17.15
C GLU A 188 29.74 -9.80 16.24
N GLY A 189 29.49 -9.77 14.93
CA GLY A 189 30.31 -9.02 13.97
C GLY A 189 30.12 -7.51 14.06
N GLU A 190 28.92 -7.06 14.42
CA GLU A 190 28.57 -5.64 14.57
C GLU A 190 29.16 -5.02 15.86
N GLN A 191 29.41 -5.84 16.90
CA GLN A 191 30.11 -5.40 18.13
C GLN A 191 31.62 -5.22 17.98
N ARG A 192 32.20 -5.53 16.81
CA ARG A 192 33.64 -5.42 16.53
C ARG A 192 34.02 -4.21 15.66
N LEU A 193 33.06 -3.35 15.33
CA LEU A 193 33.27 -2.05 14.66
C LEU A 193 33.05 -0.92 15.66
#